data_AF-A0A3M1Y7D2-F1
#
_entry.id   AF-A0A3M1Y7D2-F1
#
_cell.length_a   1.000
_cell.length_b   1.000
_cell.length_c   1.000
_cell.angle_alpha   90.00
_cell.angle_beta   90.00
_cell.angle_gamma   90.00
#
_symmetry.space_group_name_H-M   'P 1'
#
loop_
_entity.id
_entity.type
_entity.pdbx_description
1 polymer ?
#
loop_
_entity_poly.entity_id
_entity_poly.type
_entity_poly.pdbx_seq_one_letter_code
_entity_poly.pdbx_strand_id
1 'polypeptide(L)'
;MEQPKREMKFNYGGQAVIEGVLMRGQKTVAIACRDPEGRIVIHEQPLNKTLYQSRLIRIPFLRGIVGLWDALGLGTRALMWSADVQTGEDEVNFNGPVGFATVAFSLLIGVGIFFLIPTLGATGIGNLLGLTGENGQIPIGIESTIVNMIEGFIQLGI
;
A
#
# COMPACT_ATOMS: atom_id res chain seq x y z
N MET A 1 32.93 0.83 43.50
CA MET A 1 32.49 1.84 42.53
C MET A 1 31.44 1.19 41.65
N GLU A 2 30.17 1.51 41.86
CA GLU A 2 29.05 0.96 41.10
C GLU A 2 29.02 1.66 39.73
N GLN A 3 29.18 0.91 38.64
CA GLN A 3 29.17 1.51 37.31
C GLN A 3 27.76 1.98 36.96
N PRO A 4 27.58 3.22 36.43
CA PRO A 4 26.27 3.72 36.09
C PRO A 4 25.66 2.89 34.95
N LYS A 5 24.47 2.34 35.22
CA LYS A 5 23.66 1.55 34.29
C LYS A 5 23.36 2.42 33.06
N ARG A 6 23.92 2.08 31.90
CA ARG A 6 23.65 2.79 30.63
C ARG A 6 22.14 2.83 30.39
N GLU A 7 21.52 4.00 30.53
CA GLU A 7 20.15 4.23 30.08
C GLU A 7 20.10 4.01 28.56
N MET A 8 19.50 2.89 28.13
CA MET A 8 19.19 2.70 26.72
C MET A 8 18.11 3.71 26.33
N LYS A 9 18.52 4.80 25.69
CA LYS A 9 17.62 5.81 25.13
C LYS A 9 16.78 5.14 24.03
N PHE A 10 15.54 4.78 24.36
CA PHE A 10 14.60 4.25 23.39
C PHE A 10 13.98 5.41 22.63
N ASN A 11 13.93 5.30 21.30
CA ASN A 11 13.32 6.32 20.46
C ASN A 11 11.83 6.04 20.34
N TYR A 12 11.01 6.98 20.82
CA TYR A 12 9.57 7.00 20.57
C TYR A 12 9.29 7.67 19.24
N GLY A 13 8.29 7.18 18.52
CA GLY A 13 7.86 7.75 17.25
C GLY A 13 6.38 7.47 17.02
N GLY A 14 5.81 8.11 16.02
CA GLY A 14 4.39 8.02 15.78
C GLY A 14 3.99 8.39 14.36
N GLN A 15 2.72 8.19 14.08
CA GLN A 15 2.06 8.58 12.83
C GLN A 15 0.78 9.32 13.18
N ALA A 16 0.35 10.25 12.32
CA ALA A 16 -1.01 10.75 12.37
C ALA A 16 -2.00 9.67 11.90
N VAL A 17 -3.16 9.61 12.54
CA VAL A 17 -4.30 8.79 12.12
C VAL A 17 -5.55 9.67 12.04
N ILE A 18 -6.70 9.12 11.64
CA ILE A 18 -7.93 9.90 11.46
C ILE A 18 -8.38 10.43 12.82
N GLU A 19 -8.51 11.75 12.94
CA GLU A 19 -8.88 12.45 14.19
C GLU A 19 -8.05 12.04 15.41
N GLY A 20 -6.78 11.69 15.21
CA GLY A 20 -5.98 11.09 16.27
C GLY A 20 -4.49 10.93 15.98
N VAL A 21 -3.82 10.28 16.93
CA VAL A 21 -2.38 9.99 16.89
C VAL A 21 -2.09 8.53 17.23
N LEU A 22 -1.11 7.97 16.52
CA LEU A 22 -0.48 6.69 16.82
C LEU A 22 0.89 6.97 17.46
N MET A 23 1.15 6.38 18.62
CA MET A 23 2.45 6.43 19.29
C MET A 23 3.00 5.03 19.52
N ARG A 24 4.26 4.83 19.13
CA ARG A 24 4.98 3.57 19.26
C ARG A 24 6.07 3.67 20.31
N GLY A 25 5.91 2.88 21.37
CA GLY A 25 6.93 2.65 22.39
C GLY A 25 7.77 1.40 22.15
N GLN A 26 8.56 1.04 23.16
CA GLN A 26 9.46 -0.13 23.09
C GLN A 26 8.72 -1.46 23.07
N LYS A 27 7.58 -1.53 23.74
CA LYS A 27 6.83 -2.77 24.00
C LYS A 27 5.36 -2.67 23.62
N THR A 28 4.84 -1.45 23.49
CA THR A 28 3.41 -1.19 23.29
C THR A 28 3.25 -0.10 22.25
N VAL A 29 2.21 -0.22 21.44
CA VAL A 29 1.73 0.85 20.57
C VAL A 29 0.37 1.30 21.10
N ALA A 30 0.14 2.61 21.08
CA ALA A 30 -1.10 3.23 21.50
C ALA A 30 -1.64 4.09 20.36
N ILE A 31 -2.94 3.96 20.10
CA ILE A 31 -3.69 4.82 19.19
C ILE A 31 -4.70 5.56 20.03
N ALA A 32 -4.78 6.88 19.87
CA ALA A 32 -5.83 7.69 20.48
C ALA A 32 -6.49 8.54 19.39
N CYS A 33 -7.79 8.39 19.19
CA CYS A 33 -8.57 9.20 18.27
C CYS A 33 -9.89 9.64 18.90
N ARG A 34 -10.47 10.69 18.37
CA ARG A 34 -11.76 11.22 18.83
C ARG A 34 -12.90 10.51 18.11
N ASP A 35 -13.93 10.02 18.79
CA ASP A 35 -15.13 9.47 18.15
C ASP A 35 -16.04 10.59 17.61
N PRO A 36 -17.11 10.27 16.85
CA PRO A 36 -18.06 11.27 16.33
C PRO A 36 -18.78 12.07 17.43
N GLU A 37 -18.89 11.52 18.64
CA GLU A 37 -19.45 12.19 19.83
C GLU A 37 -18.43 13.11 20.53
N GLY A 38 -17.18 13.16 20.04
CA GLY A 38 -16.12 14.00 20.57
C GLY A 38 -15.31 13.39 21.72
N ARG A 39 -15.58 12.14 22.11
CA ARG A 39 -14.88 11.41 23.18
C ARG A 39 -13.57 10.83 22.67
N ILE A 40 -12.58 10.70 23.54
CA ILE A 40 -11.29 10.09 23.17
C ILE A 40 -11.37 8.58 23.39
N VAL A 41 -11.16 7.82 22.32
CA VAL A 41 -11.07 6.35 22.35
C VAL A 41 -9.60 5.96 22.21
N ILE A 42 -9.15 5.06 23.07
CA ILE A 42 -7.75 4.62 23.13
C ILE A 42 -7.69 3.12 22.85
N HIS A 43 -6.79 2.74 21.95
CA HIS A 43 -6.47 1.35 21.66
C HIS A 43 -4.99 1.08 21.87
N GLU A 44 -4.68 0.12 22.74
CA GLU A 44 -3.33 -0.30 23.04
C GLU A 44 -3.12 -1.76 22.66
N GLN A 45 -2.01 -2.05 21.97
CA GLN A 45 -1.61 -3.42 21.68
C GLN A 45 -0.10 -3.61 21.93
N PRO A 46 0.32 -4.78 22.43
CA PRO A 46 1.73 -5.10 22.61
C PRO A 46 2.42 -5.28 21.25
N LEU A 47 3.64 -4.74 21.10
CA LEU A 47 4.48 -5.04 19.93
C LEU A 47 5.06 -6.44 20.06
N ASN A 48 4.97 -7.20 18.97
CA ASN A 48 5.46 -8.57 18.91
C ASN A 48 6.99 -8.62 19.03
N LYS A 49 7.50 -9.09 20.16
CA LYS A 49 8.96 -9.19 20.45
C LYS A 49 9.70 -10.09 19.47
N THR A 50 9.01 -11.07 18.87
CA THR A 50 9.61 -12.11 18.03
C THR A 50 10.19 -11.53 16.74
N LEU A 51 9.53 -10.54 16.14
CA LEU A 51 10.05 -9.83 14.97
C LEU A 51 11.39 -9.16 15.32
N TYR A 52 11.43 -8.44 16.43
CA TYR A 52 12.56 -7.61 16.88
C TYR A 52 13.76 -8.38 17.45
N GLN A 53 13.58 -9.64 17.83
CA GLN A 53 14.66 -10.48 18.40
C GLN A 53 15.22 -11.51 17.41
N SER A 54 14.65 -11.60 16.19
CA SER A 54 15.07 -12.58 15.19
C SER A 54 16.48 -12.32 14.65
N ARG A 55 17.21 -13.40 14.34
CA ARG A 55 18.57 -13.32 13.72
C ARG A 55 18.55 -12.63 12.35
N LEU A 56 17.39 -12.61 11.70
CA LEU A 56 17.15 -12.01 10.38
C LEU A 56 17.30 -10.48 10.38
N ILE A 57 17.00 -9.80 11.50
CA ILE A 57 17.15 -8.35 11.65
C ILE A 57 18.62 -7.89 11.76
N ARG A 58 19.58 -8.82 11.84
CA ARG A 58 21.02 -8.46 11.82
C ARG A 58 21.54 -8.15 10.42
N ILE A 59 20.85 -8.53 9.36
CA ILE A 59 21.26 -8.25 7.98
C ILE A 59 20.69 -6.88 7.59
N PRO A 60 21.52 -5.90 7.17
CA PRO A 60 21.09 -4.50 7.02
C PRO A 60 19.95 -4.31 6.00
N PHE A 61 19.99 -5.01 4.87
CA PHE A 61 18.94 -4.93 3.85
C PHE A 61 17.63 -5.58 4.30
N LEU A 62 17.71 -6.81 4.81
CA LEU A 62 16.54 -7.56 5.29
C LEU A 62 15.88 -6.87 6.49
N ARG A 63 16.69 -6.26 7.38
CA ARG A 63 16.21 -5.42 8.48
C ARG A 63 15.36 -4.25 7.97
N GLY A 64 15.80 -3.57 6.91
CA GLY A 64 15.07 -2.46 6.31
C GLY A 64 13.70 -2.91 5.80
N ILE A 65 13.66 -4.01 5.03
CA ILE A 65 12.42 -4.56 4.47
C ILE A 65 11.46 -4.99 5.58
N VAL A 66 11.94 -5.77 6.56
CA VAL A 66 11.11 -6.24 7.67
C VAL A 66 10.58 -5.06 8.50
N GLY A 67 11.41 -4.05 8.76
CA GLY A 67 11.00 -2.85 9.48
C GLY A 67 9.97 -2.01 8.70
N LEU A 68 10.13 -1.89 7.39
CA LEU A 68 9.18 -1.19 6.52
C LEU A 68 7.83 -1.94 6.48
N TRP A 69 7.86 -3.26 6.32
CA TRP A 69 6.65 -4.08 6.31
C TRP A 69 5.88 -3.98 7.63
N ASP A 70 6.58 -4.05 8.76
CA ASP A 70 5.97 -3.90 10.08
C ASP A 70 5.39 -2.49 10.28
N ALA A 71 6.11 -1.45 9.86
CA ALA A 71 5.63 -0.07 9.94
C ALA A 71 4.38 0.17 9.07
N LEU A 72 4.39 -0.33 7.82
CA LEU A 72 3.23 -0.27 6.93
C LEU A 72 2.04 -1.05 7.48
N GLY A 73 2.24 -2.28 7.92
CA GLY A 73 1.18 -3.12 8.48
C GLY A 73 0.59 -2.51 9.74
N LEU A 74 1.42 -1.93 10.61
CA LEU A 74 0.96 -1.28 11.83
C LEU A 74 0.25 0.05 11.54
N GLY A 75 0.78 0.87 10.63
CA GLY A 75 0.16 2.14 10.22
C GLY A 75 -1.18 1.95 9.51
N THR A 76 -1.28 0.98 8.60
CA THR A 76 -2.54 0.65 7.90
C THR A 76 -3.60 0.14 8.88
N ARG A 77 -3.25 -0.77 9.80
CA ARG A 77 -4.18 -1.23 10.85
C ARG A 77 -4.63 -0.07 11.74
N ALA A 78 -3.74 0.85 12.08
CA ALA A 78 -4.09 2.02 12.89
C ALA A 78 -5.04 2.98 12.16
N LEU A 79 -4.81 3.22 10.86
CA LEU A 79 -5.70 4.02 10.02
C LEU A 79 -7.09 3.39 9.90
N MET A 80 -7.15 2.08 9.61
CA MET A 80 -8.42 1.36 9.51
C MET A 80 -9.18 1.39 10.83
N TRP A 81 -8.50 1.14 11.95
CA TRP A 81 -9.13 1.23 13.27
C TRP A 81 -9.65 2.63 13.58
N SER A 82 -8.89 3.68 13.27
CA SER A 82 -9.36 5.06 13.47
C SER A 82 -10.53 5.43 12.55
N ALA A 83 -10.59 4.84 11.35
CA ALA A 83 -11.72 4.97 10.44
C ALA A 83 -12.96 4.29 11.02
N ASP A 84 -12.83 3.04 11.48
CA ASP A 84 -13.91 2.27 12.10
C ASP A 84 -14.49 3.00 13.33
N VAL A 85 -13.65 3.71 14.10
CA VAL A 85 -14.11 4.57 15.21
C VAL A 85 -14.92 5.77 14.72
N GLN A 86 -14.65 6.31 13.53
CA GLN A 86 -15.42 7.42 12.95
C GLN A 86 -16.76 6.96 12.35
N THR A 87 -16.82 5.79 11.74
CA THR A 87 -18.04 5.34 11.03
C THR A 87 -19.15 4.86 11.97
N GLY A 88 -18.84 4.58 13.24
CA GLY A 88 -19.81 3.97 14.16
C GLY A 88 -20.17 2.53 13.75
N GLU A 89 -20.96 1.83 14.56
CA GLU A 89 -21.27 0.40 14.35
C GLU A 89 -22.05 0.08 13.05
N ASP A 90 -22.49 1.09 12.29
CA ASP A 90 -23.45 0.93 11.18
C ASP A 90 -22.88 1.09 9.76
N GLU A 91 -21.59 1.38 9.55
CA GLU A 91 -21.06 1.56 8.19
C GLU A 91 -19.78 0.75 7.89
N VAL A 92 -19.96 -0.23 7.00
CA VAL A 92 -18.97 -0.93 6.15
C VAL A 92 -17.64 -1.26 6.83
N ASN A 93 -17.52 -2.49 7.33
CA ASN A 93 -16.25 -3.08 7.76
C ASN A 93 -15.24 -3.13 6.60
N PHE A 94 -14.31 -2.17 6.54
CA PHE A 94 -13.25 -2.12 5.52
C PHE A 94 -12.23 -3.26 5.63
N ASN A 95 -12.18 -3.95 6.78
CA ASN A 95 -11.34 -5.12 7.01
C ASN A 95 -11.94 -6.46 6.50
N GLY A 96 -13.15 -6.43 5.92
CA GLY A 96 -13.84 -7.63 5.43
C GLY A 96 -13.55 -7.98 3.96
N PRO A 97 -14.11 -9.11 3.47
CA PRO A 97 -14.05 -9.50 2.06
C PRO A 97 -14.56 -8.42 1.10
N VAL A 98 -15.49 -7.59 1.57
CA VAL A 98 -16.06 -6.45 0.83
C VAL A 98 -14.99 -5.39 0.54
N GLY A 99 -14.17 -5.00 1.53
CA GLY A 99 -13.09 -4.02 1.32
C GLY A 99 -12.06 -4.51 0.31
N PHE A 100 -11.66 -5.78 0.40
CA PHE A 100 -10.79 -6.41 -0.59
C PHE A 100 -11.43 -6.45 -1.98
N ALA A 101 -12.72 -6.78 -2.08
CA ALA A 101 -13.43 -6.79 -3.35
C ALA A 101 -13.47 -5.42 -4.02
N THR A 102 -13.68 -4.34 -3.26
CA THR A 102 -13.68 -2.96 -3.78
C THR A 102 -12.31 -2.56 -4.33
N VAL A 103 -11.24 -2.91 -3.62
CA VAL A 103 -9.86 -2.66 -4.06
C VAL A 103 -9.51 -3.50 -5.29
N ALA A 104 -9.88 -4.78 -5.32
CA ALA A 104 -9.65 -5.65 -6.46
C ALA A 104 -10.44 -5.16 -7.70
N PHE A 105 -11.67 -4.72 -7.50
CA PHE A 105 -12.52 -4.19 -8.56
C PHE A 105 -11.98 -2.88 -9.14
N SER A 106 -11.56 -1.94 -8.30
CA SER A 106 -10.97 -0.68 -8.77
C SER A 106 -9.65 -0.91 -9.52
N LEU A 107 -8.83 -1.87 -9.05
CA LEU A 107 -7.60 -2.26 -9.73
C LEU A 107 -7.89 -2.92 -11.10
N LEU A 108 -8.87 -3.81 -11.17
CA LEU A 108 -9.29 -4.44 -12.43
C LEU A 108 -9.79 -3.43 -13.46
N ILE A 109 -10.59 -2.46 -13.03
CA ILE A 109 -11.05 -1.37 -13.91
C ILE A 109 -9.85 -0.52 -14.35
N GLY A 110 -8.95 -0.17 -13.43
CA GLY A 110 -7.75 0.61 -13.76
C GLY A 110 -6.88 -0.09 -14.81
N VAL A 111 -6.61 -1.38 -14.63
CA VAL A 111 -5.86 -2.18 -15.61
C VAL A 111 -6.64 -2.31 -16.93
N GLY A 112 -7.96 -2.47 -16.85
CA GLY A 112 -8.85 -2.51 -18.01
C GLY A 112 -8.73 -1.25 -18.87
N ILE A 113 -8.89 -0.08 -18.25
CA ILE A 113 -8.96 1.20 -18.96
C ILE A 113 -7.57 1.70 -19.37
N PHE A 114 -6.57 1.60 -18.50
CA PHE A 114 -5.26 2.22 -18.76
C PHE A 114 -4.27 1.31 -19.46
N PHE A 115 -4.49 -0.02 -19.49
CA PHE A 115 -3.60 -0.95 -20.17
C PHE A 115 -4.34 -1.70 -21.28
N LEU A 116 -5.41 -2.44 -20.95
CA LEU A 116 -6.09 -3.29 -21.94
C LEU A 116 -6.72 -2.50 -23.09
N ILE A 117 -7.43 -1.40 -22.80
CA ILE A 117 -8.08 -0.59 -23.83
C ILE A 117 -7.04 0.01 -24.81
N PRO A 118 -5.97 0.71 -24.35
CA PRO A 118 -4.94 1.23 -25.24
C PRO A 118 -4.24 0.14 -26.05
N THR A 119 -3.84 -0.97 -25.43
CA THR A 119 -3.10 -2.04 -26.12
C THR A 119 -3.95 -2.73 -27.19
N LEU A 120 -5.22 -3.03 -26.89
CA LEU A 120 -6.13 -3.63 -27.87
C LEU A 120 -6.53 -2.63 -28.97
N GLY A 121 -6.73 -1.36 -28.62
CA GLY A 121 -6.99 -0.29 -29.58
C GLY A 121 -5.83 -0.09 -30.55
N ALA A 122 -4.60 -0.01 -30.04
CA ALA A 122 -3.38 0.12 -30.84
C ALA A 122 -3.17 -1.10 -31.74
N THR A 123 -3.37 -2.31 -31.23
CA THR A 123 -3.27 -3.55 -32.01
C THR A 123 -4.35 -3.62 -33.10
N GLY A 124 -5.58 -3.21 -32.81
CA GLY A 124 -6.68 -3.16 -33.78
C GLY A 124 -6.43 -2.16 -34.92
N ILE A 125 -5.89 -0.98 -34.58
CA ILE A 125 -5.48 0.04 -35.56
C ILE A 125 -4.29 -0.45 -36.39
N GLY A 126 -3.30 -1.10 -35.77
CA GLY A 126 -2.16 -1.70 -36.47
C GLY A 126 -2.57 -2.79 -37.46
N ASN A 127 -3.54 -3.63 -37.10
CA ASN A 127 -4.12 -4.64 -37.99
C ASN A 127 -4.88 -4.01 -39.16
N LEU A 128 -5.61 -2.92 -38.92
CA LEU A 128 -6.38 -2.20 -39.95
C LEU A 128 -5.48 -1.45 -40.95
N LEU A 129 -4.34 -0.91 -40.49
CA LEU A 129 -3.34 -0.25 -41.33
C LEU A 129 -2.36 -1.21 -42.02
N GLY A 130 -2.45 -2.53 -41.78
CA GLY A 130 -1.58 -3.53 -42.40
C GLY A 130 -0.13 -3.53 -41.89
N LEU A 131 0.13 -2.91 -40.74
CA LEU A 131 1.45 -2.79 -40.09
C LEU A 131 1.75 -3.95 -39.13
N THR A 132 1.02 -5.06 -39.27
CA THR A 132 1.12 -6.22 -38.40
C THR A 132 1.49 -7.42 -39.26
N GLY A 133 2.67 -8.00 -39.03
CA GLY A 133 3.18 -9.13 -39.83
C GLY A 133 2.26 -10.36 -39.76
N GLU A 134 2.27 -11.16 -40.83
CA GLU A 134 1.35 -12.29 -41.15
C GLU A 134 1.01 -13.32 -40.05
N ASN A 135 1.60 -13.26 -38.84
CA ASN A 135 1.43 -14.27 -37.79
C ASN A 135 0.87 -13.72 -36.45
N GLY A 136 0.36 -12.49 -36.40
CA GLY A 136 -0.22 -11.94 -35.17
C GLY A 136 0.78 -11.71 -34.03
N GLN A 137 2.08 -11.68 -34.36
CA GLN A 137 3.16 -11.26 -33.48
C GLN A 137 3.70 -9.92 -33.97
N ILE A 138 3.94 -9.01 -33.03
CA ILE A 138 4.50 -7.68 -33.29
C ILE A 138 5.85 -7.87 -34.00
N PRO A 139 6.04 -7.35 -35.23
CA PRO A 139 7.30 -7.50 -35.94
C PRO A 139 8.43 -6.83 -35.15
N ILE A 140 9.47 -7.60 -34.81
CA ILE A 140 10.64 -7.08 -34.11
C ILE A 140 11.42 -6.21 -35.12
N GLY A 141 11.27 -4.89 -35.01
CA GLY A 141 11.82 -3.92 -35.96
C GLY A 141 11.22 -2.52 -35.82
N ILE A 142 11.52 -1.61 -36.77
CA ILE A 142 11.13 -0.19 -36.75
C ILE A 142 9.61 -0.01 -36.67
N GLU A 143 8.83 -0.97 -37.18
CA GLU A 143 7.36 -0.95 -37.09
C GLU A 143 6.85 -1.15 -35.65
N SER A 144 7.53 -1.94 -34.81
CA SER A 144 7.19 -2.04 -33.38
C SER A 144 7.40 -0.73 -32.64
N THR A 145 8.38 0.07 -33.05
CA THR A 145 8.62 1.39 -32.47
C THR A 145 7.49 2.35 -32.80
N ILE A 146 6.98 2.32 -34.03
CA ILE A 146 5.85 3.16 -34.45
C ILE A 146 4.58 2.75 -33.71
N VAL A 147 4.31 1.45 -33.59
CA VAL A 147 3.16 0.92 -32.84
C VAL A 147 3.24 1.28 -31.35
N ASN A 148 4.39 1.07 -30.70
CA ASN A 148 4.59 1.44 -29.29
C ASN A 148 4.53 2.96 -29.06
N MET A 149 4.94 3.75 -30.04
CA MET A 149 4.84 5.21 -29.98
C MET A 149 3.37 5.67 -30.10
N ILE A 150 2.60 5.06 -31.01
CA ILE A 150 1.15 5.31 -31.13
C ILE A 150 0.42 4.89 -29.85
N GLU A 151 0.74 3.71 -29.29
CA GLU A 151 0.21 3.26 -28.00
C GLU A 151 0.53 4.28 -26.88
N GLY A 152 1.77 4.73 -26.78
CA GLY A 152 2.17 5.76 -25.81
C GLY A 152 1.46 7.10 -26.00
N PHE A 153 1.21 7.53 -27.25
CA PHE A 153 0.42 8.74 -27.53
C PHE A 153 -1.05 8.60 -27.17
N ILE A 154 -1.66 7.42 -27.41
CA ILE A 154 -3.03 7.12 -26.98
C ILE A 154 -3.12 7.14 -25.46
N GLN A 155 -2.12 6.58 -24.77
CA GLN A 155 -2.07 6.49 -23.31
C GLN A 155 -1.82 7.85 -22.63
N LEU A 156 -1.24 8.82 -23.34
CA LEU A 156 -1.07 10.21 -22.87
C LEU A 156 -2.34 11.07 -23.05
N GLY A 157 -3.26 10.67 -23.93
CA GLY A 157 -4.46 11.43 -24.27
C GLY A 157 -5.71 11.08 -23.46
N ILE A 158 -5.64 10.02 -22.63
CA ILE A 158 -6.71 9.52 -21.76
C ILE A 158 -6.32 9.80 -20.31
#